data_AF-A0A5P8ARU4-F1
#
_entry.id   AF-A0A5P8ARU4-F1
#
_cell.length_a   1.000
_cell.length_b   1.000
_cell.length_c   1.000
_cell.angle_alpha   90.00
_cell.angle_beta   90.00
_cell.angle_gamma   90.00
#
_symmetry.space_group_name_H-M   'P 1'
#
loop_
_entity.id
_entity.type
_entity.pdbx_description
1 polymer ?
#
loop_
_entity_poly.entity_id
_entity_poly.type
_entity_poly.pdbx_seq_one_letter_code
_entity_poly.pdbx_strand_id
1 'polypeptide(L)'
;MDDKLNLKIKELTIQNAKLREELSLLKSKLLNDKNTKKVKKTIPVRFYLNDKTIRLVKKCIEKLKNIDPISGWFVYILSITGCRGVELQKVKLTDISREIGSDGEVFYSLRVNVAKKRSNICIREVVISKSEFESIMSVHEDYFNAKGKDSRRTYLFQKSKIRFKDNKISIIKISLQFKALLKSYGFKERKSLHLCRNIFIATLKSRGYNSFEIKELMKYSSTS
;
A
#
# COMPACT_ATOMS: atom_id res chain seq x y z
N MET A 1 -43.11 -67.39 16.40
CA MET A 1 -42.27 -66.42 15.66
C MET A 1 -42.57 -64.97 16.08
N ASP A 2 -43.79 -64.70 16.57
CA ASP A 2 -44.26 -63.36 16.98
C ASP A 2 -43.60 -62.76 18.24
N ASP A 3 -43.23 -63.56 19.23
CA ASP A 3 -42.68 -63.01 20.49
C ASP A 3 -41.32 -62.31 20.29
N LYS A 4 -40.49 -62.85 19.40
CA LYS A 4 -39.19 -62.26 19.06
C LYS A 4 -39.34 -60.95 18.29
N LEU A 5 -40.37 -60.86 17.45
CA LEU A 5 -40.72 -59.65 16.72
C LEU A 5 -41.27 -58.57 17.66
N ASN A 6 -42.15 -58.96 18.60
CA ASN A 6 -42.70 -58.06 19.61
C ASN A 6 -41.64 -57.51 20.58
N LEU A 7 -40.68 -58.34 20.98
CA LEU A 7 -39.51 -57.90 21.75
C LEU A 7 -38.66 -56.88 20.96
N LYS A 8 -38.44 -57.10 19.67
CA LYS A 8 -37.68 -56.17 18.83
C LYS A 8 -38.40 -54.85 18.61
N ILE A 9 -39.73 -54.87 18.44
CA ILE A 9 -40.55 -53.66 18.33
C ILE A 9 -40.47 -52.82 19.62
N LYS A 10 -40.55 -53.46 20.80
CA LYS A 10 -40.39 -52.77 22.09
C LYS A 10 -39.01 -52.13 22.23
N GLU A 11 -37.96 -52.85 21.86
CA GLU A 11 -36.58 -52.35 21.90
C GLU A 11 -36.38 -51.12 20.99
N LEU A 12 -36.87 -51.20 19.74
CA LEU A 12 -36.82 -50.08 18.79
C LEU A 12 -37.64 -48.87 19.23
N THR A 13 -38.76 -49.10 19.92
CA THR A 13 -39.60 -48.02 20.46
C THR A 13 -38.86 -47.25 21.54
N ILE A 14 -38.16 -47.95 22.44
CA ILE A 14 -37.34 -47.33 23.49
C ILE A 14 -36.15 -46.56 22.88
N GLN A 15 -35.46 -47.14 21.90
CA GLN A 15 -34.36 -46.46 21.21
C GLN A 15 -34.82 -45.18 20.49
N ASN A 16 -35.96 -45.22 19.81
CA ASN A 16 -36.53 -44.05 19.15
C ASN A 16 -36.94 -42.95 20.14
N ALA A 17 -37.45 -43.31 21.32
CA ALA A 17 -37.76 -42.33 22.36
C ALA A 17 -36.49 -41.60 22.83
N LYS A 18 -35.40 -42.34 23.10
CA LYS A 18 -34.10 -41.76 23.51
C LYS A 18 -33.51 -40.84 22.44
N LEU A 19 -33.52 -41.27 21.17
CA LEU A 19 -33.01 -40.46 20.06
C LEU A 19 -33.79 -39.15 19.86
N ARG A 20 -35.11 -39.17 20.10
CA ARG A 20 -35.94 -37.95 20.04
C ARG A 20 -35.59 -36.97 21.15
N GLU A 21 -35.29 -37.47 22.33
CA GLU A 21 -34.89 -36.65 23.47
C GLU A 21 -33.50 -36.02 23.24
N GLU A 22 -32.53 -36.79 22.76
CA GLU A 22 -31.21 -36.29 22.37
C GLU A 22 -31.28 -35.22 21.26
N LEU A 23 -32.12 -35.45 20.23
CA LEU A 23 -32.35 -34.47 19.16
C LEU A 23 -32.97 -33.17 19.68
N SER A 24 -33.89 -33.25 20.65
CA SER A 24 -34.48 -32.09 21.30
C SER A 24 -33.42 -31.28 22.06
N LEU A 25 -32.55 -31.97 22.80
CA LEU A 25 -31.46 -31.37 23.56
C LEU A 25 -30.39 -30.72 22.66
N LEU A 26 -30.08 -31.35 21.52
CA LEU A 26 -29.16 -30.79 20.53
C LEU A 26 -29.74 -29.54 19.85
N LYS A 27 -31.04 -29.55 19.50
CA LYS A 27 -31.72 -28.38 18.92
C LYS A 27 -31.74 -27.21 19.89
N SER A 28 -32.00 -27.43 21.18
CA SER A 28 -32.01 -26.37 22.18
C SER A 28 -30.60 -25.78 22.41
N LYS A 29 -29.55 -26.61 22.45
CA LYS A 29 -28.16 -26.14 22.47
C LYS A 29 -27.80 -25.29 21.25
N LEU A 30 -28.22 -25.72 20.06
CA LEU A 30 -27.94 -25.02 18.80
C LEU A 30 -28.69 -23.68 18.68
N LEU A 31 -29.89 -23.58 19.26
CA LEU A 31 -30.65 -22.33 19.36
C LEU A 31 -30.03 -21.35 20.36
N ASN A 32 -29.53 -21.85 21.49
CA ASN A 32 -28.82 -21.03 22.48
C ASN A 32 -27.47 -20.51 21.94
N ASP A 33 -26.77 -21.29 21.11
CA ASP A 33 -25.56 -20.83 20.43
C ASP A 33 -25.83 -19.74 19.38
N LYS A 34 -27.00 -19.75 18.72
CA LYS A 34 -27.40 -18.71 17.76
C LYS A 34 -27.83 -17.40 18.42
N ASN A 35 -28.31 -17.45 19.68
CA ASN A 35 -28.79 -16.28 20.42
C ASN A 35 -27.71 -15.57 21.25
N THR A 36 -26.49 -16.10 21.34
CA THR A 36 -25.36 -15.26 21.72
C THR A 36 -24.99 -14.40 20.51
N LYS A 37 -25.47 -13.14 20.52
CA LYS A 37 -24.82 -12.06 19.77
C LYS A 37 -23.38 -11.98 20.25
N LYS A 38 -22.50 -12.84 19.74
CA LYS A 38 -21.07 -12.57 19.69
C LYS A 38 -21.00 -11.26 18.95
N VAL A 39 -20.77 -10.17 19.68
CA VAL A 39 -20.17 -8.96 19.13
C VAL A 39 -19.00 -9.49 18.32
N LYS A 40 -19.16 -9.56 16.99
CA LYS A 40 -18.06 -9.92 16.11
C LYS A 40 -17.06 -8.81 16.39
N LYS A 41 -16.08 -9.06 17.26
CA LYS A 41 -14.84 -8.31 17.30
C LYS A 41 -14.45 -8.28 15.84
N THR A 42 -14.58 -7.11 15.22
CA THR A 42 -14.20 -6.92 13.82
C THR A 42 -12.78 -7.41 13.75
N ILE A 43 -12.57 -8.63 13.23
CA ILE A 43 -11.24 -9.14 12.99
C ILE A 43 -10.62 -8.05 12.13
N PRO A 44 -9.57 -7.35 12.60
CA PRO A 44 -8.98 -6.31 11.81
C PRO A 44 -8.63 -6.98 10.49
N VAL A 45 -9.20 -6.51 9.39
CA VAL A 45 -8.83 -7.01 8.06
C VAL A 45 -7.38 -6.58 7.88
N ARG A 46 -6.45 -7.43 8.35
CA ARG A 46 -5.02 -7.23 8.19
C ARG A 46 -4.80 -7.24 6.69
N PHE A 47 -4.51 -6.06 6.14
CA PHE A 47 -4.18 -5.95 4.74
C PHE A 47 -2.77 -6.51 4.56
N TYR A 48 -2.69 -7.82 4.37
CA TYR A 48 -1.47 -8.42 3.89
C TYR A 48 -1.35 -8.07 2.41
N LEU A 49 -0.30 -7.34 2.06
CA LEU A 49 0.10 -7.20 0.67
C LEU A 49 0.61 -8.57 0.25
N ASN A 50 -0.16 -9.27 -0.60
CA ASN A 50 0.32 -10.46 -1.27
C ASN A 50 0.94 -10.09 -2.62
N ASP A 51 1.72 -11.00 -3.19
CA ASP A 51 2.44 -10.78 -4.45
C ASP A 51 1.51 -10.39 -5.59
N LYS A 52 0.31 -10.99 -5.64
CA LYS A 52 -0.72 -10.62 -6.62
C LYS A 52 -1.07 -9.13 -6.52
N THR A 53 -1.28 -8.63 -5.31
CA THR A 53 -1.60 -7.22 -5.07
C THR A 53 -0.44 -6.32 -5.46
N ILE A 54 0.79 -6.68 -5.09
CA ILE A 54 2.01 -5.92 -5.44
C ILE A 54 2.16 -5.85 -6.96
N ARG A 55 1.99 -6.97 -7.67
CA ARG A 55 2.04 -7.03 -9.14
C ARG A 55 0.98 -6.12 -9.79
N LEU A 56 -0.25 -6.15 -9.28
CA LEU A 56 -1.32 -5.26 -9.79
C LEU A 56 -1.00 -3.79 -9.55
N VAL A 57 -0.44 -3.43 -8.40
CA VAL A 57 -0.01 -2.06 -8.13
C VAL A 57 1.11 -1.63 -9.09
N LYS A 58 2.10 -2.50 -9.34
CA LYS A 58 3.14 -2.24 -10.34
C LYS A 58 2.54 -2.01 -11.73
N LYS A 59 1.57 -2.83 -12.15
CA LYS A 59 0.83 -2.61 -13.42
C LYS A 59 0.11 -1.26 -13.46
N CYS A 60 -0.49 -0.83 -12.35
CA CYS A 60 -1.12 0.50 -12.26
C CYS A 60 -0.09 1.63 -12.40
N ILE A 61 1.10 1.47 -11.80
CA ILE A 61 2.19 2.46 -11.91
C ILE A 61 2.68 2.56 -13.36
N GLU A 62 2.92 1.43 -14.02
CA GLU A 62 3.34 1.43 -15.43
C GLU A 62 2.26 2.01 -16.35
N LYS A 63 0.98 1.68 -16.12
CA LYS A 63 -0.11 2.31 -16.84
C LYS A 63 -0.16 3.82 -16.59
N LEU A 64 0.11 4.27 -15.36
CA LEU A 64 0.17 5.69 -15.02
C LEU A 64 1.34 6.39 -15.73
N LYS A 65 2.52 5.77 -15.83
CA LYS A 65 3.65 6.30 -16.61
C LYS A 65 3.29 6.50 -18.07
N ASN A 66 2.48 5.61 -18.66
CA ASN A 66 2.08 5.74 -20.05
C ASN A 66 1.06 6.86 -20.30
N ILE A 67 0.09 7.06 -19.40
CA ILE A 67 -0.95 8.08 -19.57
C ILE A 67 -0.52 9.46 -19.07
N ASP A 68 0.35 9.49 -18.06
CA ASP A 68 0.82 10.69 -17.39
C ASP A 68 2.23 10.44 -16.82
N PRO A 69 3.28 10.54 -17.66
CA PRO A 69 4.64 10.12 -17.32
C PRO A 69 5.18 10.71 -16.02
N ILE A 70 5.03 12.02 -15.82
CA ILE A 70 5.49 12.69 -14.59
C ILE A 70 4.74 12.17 -13.36
N SER A 71 3.41 11.99 -13.44
CA SER A 71 2.64 11.40 -12.32
C SER A 71 3.05 9.94 -12.08
N GLY A 72 3.27 9.17 -13.14
CA GLY A 72 3.66 7.76 -13.06
C GLY A 72 5.01 7.59 -12.38
N TRP A 73 6.01 8.37 -12.78
CA TRP A 73 7.31 8.40 -12.14
C TRP A 73 7.24 8.86 -10.68
N PHE A 74 6.39 9.85 -10.36
CA PHE A 74 6.18 10.26 -8.97
C PHE A 74 5.68 9.09 -8.11
N VAL A 75 4.67 8.34 -8.57
CA VAL A 75 4.14 7.19 -7.83
C VAL A 75 5.15 6.03 -7.77
N TYR A 76 5.91 5.82 -8.84
CA TYR A 76 7.00 4.85 -8.88
C TYR A 76 8.04 5.13 -7.79
N ILE A 77 8.53 6.37 -7.68
CA ILE A 77 9.50 6.75 -6.64
C ILE A 77 8.91 6.55 -5.23
N LEU A 78 7.64 6.87 -5.00
CA LEU A 78 7.00 6.57 -3.71
C LEU A 78 7.02 5.06 -3.38
N SER A 79 6.90 4.20 -4.38
CA SER A 79 6.84 2.74 -4.20
C SER A 79 8.19 2.10 -3.88
N ILE A 80 9.28 2.69 -4.34
CA ILE A 80 10.64 2.17 -4.12
C ILE A 80 11.39 2.86 -2.98
N THR A 81 10.94 4.03 -2.53
CA THR A 81 11.57 4.78 -1.41
C THR A 81 10.74 4.78 -0.13
N GLY A 82 9.44 4.51 -0.23
CA GLY A 82 8.49 4.60 0.88
C GLY A 82 8.24 6.03 1.38
N CYS A 83 8.69 7.06 0.67
CA CYS A 83 8.37 8.45 0.99
C CYS A 83 6.84 8.67 1.05
N ARG A 84 6.40 9.64 1.86
CA ARG A 84 5.04 10.18 1.76
C ARG A 84 4.96 11.09 0.54
N GLY A 85 3.77 11.21 -0.05
CA GLY A 85 3.55 12.13 -1.18
C GLY A 85 4.03 13.55 -0.86
N VAL A 86 3.71 14.05 0.33
CA VAL A 86 4.09 15.41 0.78
C VAL A 86 5.60 15.59 1.03
N GLU A 87 6.31 14.49 1.28
CA GLU A 87 7.76 14.50 1.47
C GLU A 87 8.43 14.60 0.09
N LEU A 88 8.05 13.71 -0.85
CA LEU A 88 8.62 13.69 -2.21
C LEU A 88 8.25 14.94 -3.03
N GLN A 89 7.03 15.45 -2.88
CA GLN A 89 6.57 16.66 -3.58
C GLN A 89 7.45 17.88 -3.29
N LYS A 90 8.10 17.93 -2.12
CA LYS A 90 8.92 19.07 -1.70
C LYS A 90 10.38 18.98 -2.13
N VAL A 91 10.84 17.84 -2.66
CA VAL A 91 12.24 17.63 -3.08
C VAL A 91 12.56 18.56 -4.25
N LYS A 92 13.57 19.41 -4.08
CA LYS A 92 14.11 20.27 -5.12
C LYS A 92 15.26 19.58 -5.85
N LEU A 93 15.56 20.03 -7.08
CA LEU A 93 16.74 19.54 -7.80
C LEU A 93 18.04 19.85 -7.04
N THR A 94 18.07 20.94 -6.25
CA THR A 94 19.19 21.29 -5.37
C THR A 94 19.36 20.38 -4.17
N ASP A 95 18.32 19.59 -3.83
CA ASP A 95 18.35 18.63 -2.72
C ASP A 95 18.85 17.25 -3.17
N ILE A 96 19.36 17.14 -4.41
CA ILE A 96 19.77 15.88 -5.03
C ILE A 96 21.27 15.92 -5.32
N SER A 97 22.02 14.96 -4.77
CA SER A 97 23.44 14.75 -5.04
C SER A 97 23.64 13.55 -5.95
N ARG A 98 24.55 13.67 -6.92
CA ARG A 98 25.09 12.54 -7.67
C ARG A 98 26.18 11.89 -6.82
N GLU A 99 26.10 10.58 -6.65
CA GLU A 99 27.04 9.78 -5.86
C GLU A 99 27.56 8.61 -6.69
N ILE A 100 28.76 8.13 -6.34
CA ILE A 100 29.41 6.98 -6.98
C ILE A 100 29.63 5.94 -5.89
N GLY A 101 29.07 4.74 -6.09
CA GLY A 101 29.20 3.60 -5.20
C GLY A 101 30.60 3.00 -5.23
N SER A 102 30.87 2.12 -4.26
CA SER A 102 32.15 1.40 -4.17
C SER A 102 32.44 0.51 -5.37
N ASP A 103 31.39 0.08 -6.08
CA ASP A 103 31.43 -0.70 -7.32
C ASP A 103 31.49 0.17 -8.58
N GLY A 104 31.55 1.50 -8.43
CA GLY A 104 31.50 2.46 -9.53
C GLY A 104 30.09 2.76 -10.03
N GLU A 105 29.05 2.17 -9.44
CA GLU A 105 27.66 2.44 -9.83
C GLU A 105 27.30 3.90 -9.50
N VAL A 106 26.67 4.59 -10.45
CA VAL A 106 26.20 5.96 -10.25
C VAL A 106 24.76 5.93 -9.76
N PHE A 107 24.51 6.60 -8.64
CA PHE A 107 23.17 6.81 -8.12
C PHE A 107 22.97 8.27 -7.70
N TYR A 108 21.71 8.62 -7.45
CA TYR A 108 21.31 9.94 -7.01
C TYR A 108 20.67 9.85 -5.63
N SER A 109 21.25 10.55 -4.66
CA SER A 109 20.72 10.66 -3.30
C SER A 109 19.78 11.85 -3.20
N LEU A 110 18.55 11.59 -2.76
CA LEU A 110 17.50 12.58 -2.57
C LEU A 110 17.40 12.89 -1.08
N ARG A 111 17.67 14.14 -0.69
CA ARG A 111 17.49 14.60 0.69
C ARG A 111 16.03 14.93 0.95
N VAL A 112 15.34 14.06 1.70
CA VAL A 112 13.91 14.17 1.96
C VAL A 112 13.65 14.67 3.38
N ASN A 113 12.93 15.79 3.49
CA ASN A 113 12.52 16.36 4.78
C ASN A 113 11.32 15.60 5.36
N VAL A 114 11.54 14.87 6.45
CA VAL A 114 10.51 14.12 7.18
C VAL A 114 10.10 14.92 8.42
N ALA A 115 8.82 15.33 8.46
CA ALA A 115 8.26 16.04 9.60
C ALA A 115 8.13 15.11 10.83
N LYS A 116 8.50 15.64 11.99
CA LYS A 116 8.38 15.01 13.31
C LYS A 116 7.44 15.82 14.20
N LYS A 117 7.13 15.27 15.38
CA LYS A 117 6.36 16.00 16.41
C LYS A 117 7.10 17.28 16.81
N ARG A 118 6.34 18.27 17.31
CA ARG A 118 6.85 19.56 17.81
C ARG A 118 7.65 20.34 16.76
N SER A 119 7.21 20.29 15.50
CA SER A 119 7.81 21.03 14.38
C SER A 119 9.26 20.67 14.04
N ASN A 120 9.81 19.60 14.63
CA ASN A 120 11.12 19.10 14.25
C ASN A 120 11.09 18.48 12.85
N ILE A 121 12.17 18.64 12.10
CA ILE A 121 12.36 18.01 10.80
C ILE A 121 13.62 17.15 10.90
N CYS A 122 13.58 15.93 10.37
CA CYS A 122 14.79 15.17 10.12
C CYS A 122 14.96 14.94 8.62
N ILE A 123 16.20 14.91 8.18
CA ILE A 123 16.53 14.55 6.80
C ILE A 123 16.63 13.03 6.73
N ARG A 124 15.98 12.47 5.70
CA ARG A 124 16.12 11.07 5.31
C ARG A 124 16.64 11.07 3.88
N GLU A 125 17.78 10.43 3.67
CA GLU A 125 18.32 10.19 2.34
C GLU A 125 17.70 8.93 1.76
N VAL A 126 17.30 9.03 0.49
CA VAL A 126 16.83 7.89 -0.31
C VAL A 126 17.53 7.93 -1.65
N VAL A 127 17.95 6.77 -2.13
CA VAL A 127 18.70 6.67 -3.39
C VAL A 127 17.79 6.21 -4.51
N ILE A 128 18.06 6.70 -5.72
CA ILE A 128 17.52 6.20 -6.98
C ILE A 128 18.67 5.98 -7.95
N SER A 129 18.53 5.00 -8.83
CA SER A 129 19.54 4.70 -9.86
C SER A 129 19.68 5.84 -10.86
N LYS A 130 20.81 5.86 -11.56
CA LYS A 130 21.04 6.78 -12.68
C LYS A 130 19.94 6.72 -13.73
N SER A 131 19.53 5.52 -14.15
CA SER A 131 18.51 5.34 -15.20
C SER A 131 17.13 5.88 -14.77
N GLU A 132 16.76 5.71 -13.50
CA GLU A 132 15.53 6.29 -12.95
C GLU A 132 15.58 7.82 -12.94
N PHE A 133 16.70 8.40 -12.51
CA PHE A 133 16.87 9.86 -12.50
C PHE A 133 16.82 10.43 -13.92
N GLU A 134 17.58 9.86 -14.86
CA GLU A 134 17.61 10.29 -16.27
C GLU A 134 16.23 10.18 -16.92
N SER A 135 15.50 9.08 -16.68
CA SER A 135 14.13 8.93 -17.16
C SER A 135 13.21 10.02 -16.61
N ILE A 136 13.34 10.38 -15.33
CA ILE A 136 12.57 11.48 -14.72
C ILE A 136 12.93 12.82 -15.37
N MET A 137 14.21 13.07 -15.66
CA MET A 137 14.65 14.30 -16.33
C MET A 137 14.04 14.40 -17.74
N SER A 138 14.17 13.34 -18.53
CA SER A 138 13.66 13.25 -19.90
C SER A 138 12.15 13.46 -19.98
N VAL A 139 11.34 12.79 -19.15
CA VAL A 139 9.87 12.98 -19.21
C VAL A 139 9.41 14.40 -18.85
N HIS A 140 10.20 15.13 -18.06
CA HIS A 140 9.90 16.54 -17.77
C HIS A 140 10.26 17.44 -18.95
N GLU A 141 11.39 17.17 -19.59
CA GLU A 141 11.81 17.86 -20.80
C GLU A 141 10.75 17.71 -21.89
N ASP A 142 10.34 16.48 -22.21
CA ASP A 142 9.29 16.22 -23.20
C ASP A 142 7.98 16.93 -22.85
N TYR A 143 7.55 16.85 -21.58
CA TYR A 143 6.31 17.47 -21.13
C TYR A 143 6.29 18.99 -21.27
N PHE A 144 7.41 19.67 -21.01
CA PHE A 144 7.49 21.13 -21.14
C PHE A 144 7.73 21.56 -22.58
N ASN A 145 8.56 20.83 -23.33
CA ASN A 145 8.82 21.08 -24.75
C ASN A 145 7.53 20.97 -25.57
N ALA A 146 6.71 19.93 -25.34
CA ALA A 146 5.41 19.75 -25.99
C ALA A 146 4.41 20.89 -25.69
N LYS A 147 4.70 21.74 -24.70
CA LYS A 147 3.89 22.90 -24.32
C LYS A 147 4.53 24.23 -24.70
N GLY A 148 5.64 24.21 -25.45
CA GLY A 148 6.40 25.40 -25.80
C GLY A 148 6.95 26.14 -24.58
N LYS A 149 7.32 25.41 -23.52
CA LYS A 149 7.85 25.97 -22.27
C LYS A 149 9.27 25.48 -22.05
N ASP A 150 10.09 26.34 -21.45
CA ASP A 150 11.40 25.98 -20.87
C ASP A 150 11.26 24.70 -20.01
N SER A 151 12.24 23.81 -20.00
CA SER A 151 12.24 22.57 -19.21
C SER A 151 12.84 22.72 -17.80
N ARG A 152 13.57 23.82 -17.52
CA ARG A 152 14.15 24.11 -16.20
C ARG A 152 13.08 24.15 -15.12
N ARG A 153 13.35 23.55 -13.96
CA ARG A 153 12.38 23.42 -12.87
C ARG A 153 13.05 23.47 -11.50
N THR A 154 12.28 23.80 -10.47
CA THR A 154 12.78 23.87 -9.10
C THR A 154 12.63 22.52 -8.40
N TYR A 155 11.46 21.91 -8.54
CA TYR A 155 11.14 20.64 -7.91
C TYR A 155 11.48 19.46 -8.82
N LEU A 156 11.87 18.33 -8.23
CA LEU A 156 12.09 17.08 -8.97
C LEU A 156 10.87 16.73 -9.82
N PHE A 157 9.68 16.87 -9.24
CA PHE A 157 8.39 16.70 -9.90
C PHE A 157 7.61 18.01 -9.98
N GLN A 158 7.41 18.53 -11.19
CA GLN A 158 6.75 19.82 -11.44
C GLN A 158 6.02 19.81 -12.79
N LYS A 159 4.78 20.30 -12.81
CA LYS A 159 3.94 20.39 -14.04
C LYS A 159 3.44 21.80 -14.37
N SER A 160 3.67 22.74 -13.46
CA SER A 160 3.22 24.12 -13.53
C SER A 160 4.43 25.05 -13.56
N LYS A 161 4.27 26.23 -14.16
CA LYS A 161 5.27 27.30 -14.21
C LYS A 161 4.63 28.68 -13.94
N ILE A 162 3.65 28.71 -13.06
CA ILE A 162 2.93 29.94 -12.73
C ILE A 162 3.87 30.81 -11.90
N ARG A 163 4.10 32.05 -12.35
CA ARG A 163 4.92 33.03 -11.64
C ARG A 163 4.31 33.32 -10.27
N PHE A 164 5.15 33.49 -9.25
CA PHE A 164 4.73 33.80 -7.88
C PHE A 164 3.79 32.76 -7.22
N LYS A 165 3.78 31.51 -7.73
CA LYS A 165 3.01 30.40 -7.14
C LYS A 165 3.91 29.20 -6.87
N ASP A 166 3.53 28.40 -5.87
CA ASP A 166 4.13 27.10 -5.64
C ASP A 166 3.82 26.14 -6.80
N ASN A 167 4.86 25.76 -7.54
CA ASN A 167 4.77 24.96 -8.75
C ASN A 167 4.95 23.45 -8.51
N LYS A 168 4.98 23.02 -7.25
CA LYS A 168 4.96 21.60 -6.86
C LYS A 168 3.87 20.84 -7.60
N ILE A 169 4.17 19.60 -7.97
CA ILE A 169 3.17 18.70 -8.54
C ILE A 169 1.96 18.51 -7.60
N SER A 170 0.74 18.44 -8.11
CA SER A 170 -0.45 18.28 -7.27
C SER A 170 -0.65 16.82 -6.83
N ILE A 171 -0.35 16.52 -5.56
CA ILE A 171 -0.58 15.19 -4.97
C ILE A 171 -2.06 14.79 -5.04
N ILE A 172 -2.98 15.74 -4.90
CA ILE A 172 -4.43 15.48 -4.97
C ILE A 172 -4.77 14.94 -6.36
N LYS A 173 -4.32 15.61 -7.43
CA LYS A 173 -4.57 15.16 -8.81
C LYS A 173 -3.96 13.77 -9.07
N ILE A 174 -2.70 13.56 -8.67
CA ILE A 174 -2.04 12.25 -8.79
C ILE A 174 -2.82 11.17 -8.03
N SER A 175 -3.26 11.47 -6.80
CA SER A 175 -3.98 10.53 -5.95
C SER A 175 -5.30 10.11 -6.58
N LEU A 176 -6.02 11.05 -7.19
CA LEU A 176 -7.28 10.76 -7.90
C LEU A 176 -7.03 9.87 -9.13
N GLN A 177 -6.05 10.21 -9.97
CA GLN A 177 -5.69 9.42 -11.15
C GLN A 177 -5.26 7.99 -10.76
N PHE A 178 -4.37 7.87 -9.79
CA PHE A 178 -3.88 6.58 -9.33
C PHE A 178 -4.97 5.75 -8.66
N LYS A 179 -5.86 6.38 -7.87
CA LYS A 179 -7.01 5.71 -7.27
C LYS A 179 -7.98 5.19 -8.33
N ALA A 180 -8.22 5.95 -9.40
CA ALA A 180 -9.06 5.50 -10.51
C ALA A 180 -8.47 4.26 -11.21
N LEU A 181 -7.15 4.24 -11.44
CA LEU A 181 -6.45 3.05 -11.94
C LEU A 181 -6.58 1.87 -10.96
N LEU A 182 -6.33 2.07 -9.67
CA LEU A 182 -6.51 1.00 -8.68
C LEU A 182 -7.94 0.43 -8.72
N LYS A 183 -8.97 1.28 -8.83
CA LYS A 183 -10.36 0.83 -8.96
C LYS A 183 -10.58 -0.01 -10.23
N SER A 184 -10.03 0.40 -11.38
CA SER A 184 -10.19 -0.37 -12.63
C SER A 184 -9.50 -1.74 -12.57
N TYR A 185 -8.50 -1.92 -11.71
CA TYR A 185 -7.88 -3.21 -11.41
C TYR A 185 -8.50 -3.94 -10.21
N GLY A 186 -9.70 -3.55 -9.76
CA GLY A 186 -10.48 -4.26 -8.75
C GLY A 186 -10.16 -3.94 -7.29
N PHE A 187 -9.41 -2.86 -7.02
CA PHE A 187 -9.13 -2.44 -5.65
C PHE A 187 -10.33 -1.69 -5.04
N LYS A 188 -10.59 -1.93 -3.74
CA LYS A 188 -11.60 -1.19 -2.96
C LYS A 188 -11.24 0.30 -2.81
N GLU A 189 -12.25 1.14 -2.62
CA GLU A 189 -12.12 2.61 -2.66
C GLU A 189 -11.23 3.25 -1.59
N ARG A 190 -10.86 2.52 -0.53
CA ARG A 190 -10.00 3.05 0.55
C ARG A 190 -8.50 3.06 0.20
N LYS A 191 -8.12 2.69 -1.02
CA LYS A 191 -6.71 2.58 -1.46
C LYS A 191 -6.23 3.90 -2.07
N SER A 192 -5.00 4.28 -1.74
CA SER A 192 -4.38 5.57 -2.09
C SER A 192 -2.87 5.43 -2.22
N LEU A 193 -2.15 6.55 -2.39
CA LEU A 193 -0.69 6.60 -2.44
C LEU A 193 0.01 5.94 -1.25
N HIS A 194 -0.65 5.84 -0.08
CA HIS A 194 -0.12 5.11 1.08
C HIS A 194 0.16 3.63 0.80
N LEU A 195 -0.48 3.06 -0.22
CA LEU A 195 -0.21 1.70 -0.68
C LEU A 195 1.25 1.53 -1.10
N CYS A 196 1.84 2.54 -1.73
CA CYS A 196 3.25 2.53 -2.17
C CYS A 196 4.20 2.39 -0.98
N ARG A 197 3.94 3.16 0.10
CA ARG A 197 4.71 3.06 1.35
C ARG A 197 4.58 1.69 2.01
N ASN A 198 3.38 1.11 2.00
CA ASN A 198 3.16 -0.23 2.54
C ASN A 198 3.91 -1.30 1.74
N ILE A 199 3.96 -1.16 0.40
CA ILE A 199 4.75 -2.05 -0.47
C ILE A 199 6.22 -1.95 -0.14
N PHE A 200 6.76 -0.73 0.01
CA PHE A 200 8.15 -0.53 0.39
C PHE A 200 8.48 -1.22 1.73
N ILE A 201 7.65 -1.03 2.75
CA ILE A 201 7.83 -1.69 4.06
C ILE A 201 7.76 -3.22 3.92
N ALA A 202 6.83 -3.74 3.12
CA ALA A 202 6.73 -5.18 2.88
C ALA A 202 8.00 -5.73 2.21
N THR A 203 8.55 -5.01 1.23
CA THR A 203 9.82 -5.36 0.55
C THR A 203 11.00 -5.37 1.52
N LEU A 204 11.08 -4.41 2.46
CA LEU A 204 12.12 -4.41 3.48
C LEU A 204 12.00 -5.65 4.38
N LYS A 205 10.79 -5.96 4.85
CA LYS A 205 10.56 -7.15 5.67
C LYS A 205 10.93 -8.44 4.94
N SER A 206 10.59 -8.57 3.65
CA SER A 206 10.97 -9.75 2.87
C SER A 206 12.47 -9.88 2.64
N ARG A 207 13.22 -8.77 2.76
CA ARG A 207 14.68 -8.74 2.70
C ARG A 207 15.35 -8.94 4.07
N GLY A 208 14.59 -9.30 5.09
CA GLY A 208 15.11 -9.61 6.43
C GLY A 208 15.22 -8.41 7.38
N TYR A 209 14.81 -7.21 6.96
CA TYR A 209 14.85 -6.04 7.86
C TYR A 209 13.84 -6.20 9.00
N ASN A 210 14.33 -6.02 10.22
CA ASN A 210 13.52 -6.05 11.42
C ASN A 210 12.80 -4.71 11.65
N SER A 211 11.84 -4.69 12.59
CA SER A 211 11.02 -3.51 12.86
C SER A 211 11.82 -2.29 13.33
N PHE A 212 12.94 -2.49 14.03
CA PHE A 212 13.82 -1.41 14.49
C PHE A 212 14.58 -0.78 13.33
N GLU A 213 15.17 -1.58 12.45
CA GLU A 213 15.87 -1.09 11.25
C GLU A 213 14.92 -0.32 10.32
N ILE A 214 13.70 -0.85 10.11
CA ILE A 214 12.68 -0.15 9.31
C ILE A 214 12.29 1.17 9.97
N LYS A 215 12.21 1.24 11.31
CA LYS A 215 11.90 2.48 12.04
C LYS A 215 13.00 3.52 11.82
N GLU A 216 14.27 3.12 11.95
CA GLU A 216 15.43 3.99 11.76
C GLU A 216 15.52 4.49 10.32
N LEU A 217 15.33 3.59 9.35
CA LEU A 217 15.34 3.93 7.93
C LEU A 217 14.20 4.88 7.56
N MET A 218 12.97 4.57 7.98
CA MET A 218 11.78 5.37 7.66
C MET A 218 11.64 6.63 8.50
N LYS A 219 12.54 6.81 9.48
CA LYS A 219 12.49 7.84 10.51
C LYS A 219 11.09 7.92 11.13
N TYR A 220 10.56 6.81 11.64
CA TYR A 220 9.31 6.83 12.41
C TYR A 220 9.51 7.42 13.81
N SER A 221 8.44 7.98 14.39
CA SER A 221 8.45 8.52 15.76
C SER A 221 8.14 7.45 16.81
N SER A 222 7.49 6.34 16.45
CA SER A 222 7.14 5.25 17.36
C SER A 222 7.31 3.88 16.69
N THR A 223 7.50 2.85 17.51
CA THR A 223 7.53 1.40 17.17
C THR A 223 6.30 0.64 17.63
N SER A 224 5.38 1.31 18.34
CA SER A 224 4.17 0.71 18.93
C SER A 224 3.13 0.32 17.89
#